data_AF-A0A923S6R6-F1
#
_entry.id   AF-A0A923S6R6-F1
#
_cell.length_a   1.000
_cell.length_b   1.000
_cell.length_c   1.000
_cell.angle_alpha   90.00
_cell.angle_beta   90.00
_cell.angle_gamma   90.00
#
_symmetry.space_group_name_H-M   'P 1'
#
loop_
_entity.id
_entity.type
_entity.pdbx_description
1 polymer ?
#
loop_
_entity_poly.entity_id
_entity_poly.type
_entity_poly.pdbx_seq_one_letter_code
_entity_poly.pdbx_strand_id
1 'polypeptide(L)'
;MYRIIKIDGTELGITDSVNYIRYGDNGCFTPATREDAIGVAFKSVAYNLVGHEDIEGAGTVVVSEIDGGQELKSHQTTIEGLIRTILEG
;
A
#
# COMPACT_ATOMS: atom_id res chain seq x y z
N MET A 1 11.47 -1.25 -0.38
CA MET A 1 10.69 0.02 -0.43
C MET A 1 9.22 -0.33 -0.23
N TYR A 2 8.35 0.65 0.00
CA TYR A 2 6.91 0.46 0.20
C TYR A 2 6.11 1.36 -0.70
N ARG A 3 5.08 0.79 -1.34
CA ARG A 3 4.09 1.51 -2.14
C ARG A 3 2.84 1.74 -1.31
N ILE A 4 2.30 2.95 -1.37
CA ILE A 4 1.06 3.32 -0.66
C ILE A 4 0.00 3.68 -1.69
N ILE A 5 -1.13 2.98 -1.66
CA ILE A 5 -2.21 3.10 -2.64
C ILE A 5 -3.52 3.30 -1.89
N LYS A 6 -4.34 4.26 -2.31
CA LYS A 6 -5.72 4.39 -1.81
C LYS A 6 -6.57 3.23 -2.30
N ILE A 7 -7.67 2.96 -1.60
CA ILE A 7 -8.62 1.90 -2.00
C ILE A 7 -9.29 2.16 -3.37
N ASP A 8 -9.33 3.42 -3.82
CA ASP A 8 -9.81 3.80 -5.16
C ASP A 8 -8.79 3.53 -6.29
N GLY A 9 -7.62 2.99 -5.96
CA GLY A 9 -6.53 2.71 -6.90
C GLY A 9 -5.56 3.87 -7.10
N THR A 10 -5.78 5.04 -6.48
CA THR A 10 -4.85 6.17 -6.59
C THR A 10 -3.56 5.88 -5.84
N GLU A 11 -2.43 5.88 -6.56
CA GLU A 11 -1.11 5.79 -5.93
C GLU A 11 -0.75 7.10 -5.21
N LEU A 12 -0.41 7.02 -3.91
CA LEU A 12 0.10 8.15 -3.15
C LEU A 12 1.61 8.34 -3.32
N GLY A 13 2.34 7.23 -3.45
CA GLY A 13 3.76 7.20 -3.77
C GLY A 13 4.51 6.01 -3.18
N ILE A 14 5.83 6.08 -3.25
CA ILE A 14 6.78 5.09 -2.74
C ILE A 14 7.64 5.72 -1.64
N THR A 15 7.94 4.95 -0.59
CA THR A 15 8.79 5.36 0.54
C THR A 15 9.69 4.21 0.98
N ASP A 16 10.89 4.50 1.47
CA ASP A 16 11.78 3.48 2.06
C ASP A 16 11.26 2.95 3.39
N SER A 17 10.58 3.80 4.15
CA SER A 17 10.03 3.49 5.47
C SER A 17 8.61 4.04 5.60
N VAL A 18 7.72 3.24 6.19
CA VAL A 18 6.31 3.60 6.40
C VAL A 18 6.14 4.10 7.83
N ASN A 19 5.54 5.28 7.98
CA ASN A 19 5.23 5.83 9.30
C ASN A 19 3.85 5.33 9.76
N TYR A 20 3.84 4.18 10.41
CA TYR A 20 2.66 3.59 11.03
C TYR A 20 2.25 4.38 12.27
N ILE A 21 0.95 4.66 12.40
CA ILE A 21 0.41 5.49 13.48
C ILE A 21 -0.77 4.80 14.16
N ARG A 22 -0.93 5.11 15.45
CA ARG A 22 -2.13 4.83 16.25
C ARG A 22 -2.43 6.01 17.16
N TYR A 23 -3.62 6.05 17.75
CA TYR A 23 -3.89 6.99 18.84
C TYR A 23 -3.11 6.59 20.09
N GLY A 24 -2.37 7.54 20.67
CA GLY A 24 -1.82 7.42 22.02
C GLY A 24 -2.86 7.77 23.08
N ASP A 25 -2.52 7.60 24.35
CA ASP A 25 -3.43 7.83 25.49
C ASP A 25 -3.98 9.27 25.56
N ASN A 26 -3.27 10.22 24.95
CA ASN A 26 -3.66 11.63 24.88
C ASN A 26 -4.51 11.97 23.64
N GLY A 27 -4.88 10.99 22.82
CA GLY A 27 -5.63 11.21 21.57
C GLY A 27 -4.81 11.79 20.41
N CYS A 28 -3.50 11.97 20.57
CA CYS A 28 -2.61 12.32 19.47
C CYS A 28 -2.06 11.07 18.78
N PHE A 29 -1.65 11.21 17.51
CA PHE A 29 -0.94 10.14 16.82
C PHE A 29 0.43 9.89 17.43
N THR A 30 0.72 8.61 17.64
CA THR A 30 2.04 8.11 18.06
C THR A 30 2.52 7.03 17.09
N PRO A 31 3.84 6.90 16.87
CA PRO A 31 4.39 5.81 16.07
C PRO A 31 3.96 4.43 16.59
N ALA A 32 3.66 3.53 15.65
CA ALA A 32 3.19 2.18 15.93
C ALA A 32 3.99 1.12 15.16
N THR A 33 3.91 -0.12 15.62
CA THR A 33 4.29 -1.28 14.79
C THR A 33 3.25 -1.46 13.68
N ARG A 34 3.59 -2.21 12.62
CA ARG A 34 2.61 -2.52 11.56
C ARG A 34 1.37 -3.23 12.12
N GLU A 35 1.55 -4.08 13.14
CA GLU A 35 0.50 -4.92 13.71
C GLU A 35 -0.48 -4.12 14.60
N ASP A 36 0.01 -3.08 15.28
CA ASP A 36 -0.81 -2.24 16.18
C ASP A 36 -1.36 -0.97 15.52
N ALA A 37 -1.03 -0.74 14.25
CA ALA A 37 -1.33 0.52 13.59
C ALA A 37 -2.77 0.55 13.09
N ILE A 38 -3.45 1.68 13.31
CA ILE A 38 -4.76 1.96 12.71
C ILE A 38 -4.62 2.68 11.36
N GLY A 39 -3.43 3.22 11.09
CA GLY A 39 -3.21 4.10 9.95
C GLY A 39 -1.75 4.31 9.61
N VAL A 40 -1.53 5.14 8.59
CA VAL A 40 -0.20 5.64 8.20
C VAL A 40 -0.22 7.15 8.02
N ALA A 41 0.88 7.79 8.42
CA ALA A 41 1.13 9.18 8.09
C ALA A 41 2.02 9.26 6.85
N PHE A 42 1.51 9.83 5.76
CA PHE A 42 2.25 10.03 4.52
C PHE A 42 2.15 11.47 4.06
N LYS A 43 3.31 12.12 3.84
CA LYS A 43 3.40 13.56 3.52
C LYS A 43 2.59 14.44 4.48
N SER A 44 2.69 14.13 5.77
CA SER A 44 1.96 14.82 6.86
C SER A 44 0.44 14.70 6.82
N VAL A 45 -0.10 13.77 6.03
CA VAL A 45 -1.53 13.44 6.01
C VAL A 45 -1.73 12.05 6.61
N ALA A 46 -2.67 11.93 7.54
CA ALA A 46 -3.06 10.65 8.13
C ALA A 46 -4.06 9.92 7.22
N TYR A 47 -3.87 8.62 7.07
CA TYR A 47 -4.76 7.72 6.33
C TYR A 47 -5.08 6.51 7.20
N ASN A 48 -6.32 6.02 7.13
CA ASN A 48 -6.69 4.74 7.71
C ASN A 48 -6.01 3.59 6.94
N LEU A 49 -5.59 2.55 7.65
CA LEU A 49 -5.27 1.27 7.00
C LEU A 49 -6.56 0.53 6.65
N VAL A 50 -6.52 -0.34 5.64
CA VAL A 50 -7.67 -1.22 5.34
C VAL A 50 -8.03 -2.04 6.58
N GLY A 51 -9.32 -2.04 6.94
CA GLY A 51 -9.83 -2.65 8.16
C GLY A 51 -9.96 -1.68 9.35
N HIS A 52 -9.51 -0.44 9.20
CA HIS A 52 -9.63 0.62 10.19
C HIS A 52 -10.48 1.78 9.66
N GLU A 53 -11.25 2.37 10.57
CA GLU A 53 -12.06 3.58 10.36
C GLU A 53 -11.88 4.61 11.50
N ASP A 54 -10.86 4.40 12.34
CA ASP A 54 -10.61 5.16 13.57
C ASP A 54 -10.27 6.64 13.30
N ILE A 55 -9.61 6.94 12.18
CA ILE A 55 -9.23 8.31 11.83
C ILE A 55 -10.36 8.97 11.04
N GLU A 56 -11.15 9.78 11.73
CA GLU A 56 -12.29 10.47 11.14
C GLU A 56 -11.88 11.38 9.97
N GLY A 57 -12.60 11.28 8.85
CA GLY A 57 -12.36 12.09 7.65
C GLY A 57 -11.11 11.73 6.85
N ALA A 58 -10.32 10.75 7.28
CA ALA A 58 -9.16 10.27 6.55
C ALA A 58 -9.52 9.21 5.50
N GLY A 59 -8.84 9.25 4.36
CA GLY A 59 -8.95 8.20 3.35
C GLY A 59 -8.30 6.89 3.80
N THR A 60 -8.68 5.78 3.15
CA THR A 60 -8.13 4.45 3.45
C THR A 60 -7.08 4.04 2.42
N VAL A 61 -5.97 3.46 2.89
CA VAL A 61 -4.85 3.02 2.05
C VAL A 61 -4.42 1.59 2.35
N VAL A 62 -3.81 0.98 1.34
CA VAL A 62 -3.05 -0.27 1.41
C VAL A 62 -1.57 0.06 1.28
N VAL A 63 -0.76 -0.63 2.08
CA VAL A 63 0.70 -0.55 2.02
C VAL A 63 1.24 -1.89 1.54
N SER A 64 2.04 -1.87 0.48
CA SER A 64 2.67 -3.06 -0.08
C SER A 64 4.19 -2.89 -0.11
N GLU A 65 4.91 -3.88 0.40
CA GLU A 65 6.35 -3.94 0.23
C GLU A 65 6.67 -4.24 -1.23
N ILE A 66 7.54 -3.43 -1.82
CA ILE A 66 8.04 -3.63 -3.17
C ILE A 66 9.55 -3.86 -3.11
N ASP A 67 9.96 -4.95 -3.74
CA ASP A 67 11.34 -5.24 -4.06
C ASP A 67 11.59 -4.81 -5.50
N GLY A 68 12.56 -3.91 -5.71
CA GLY A 68 12.93 -3.41 -7.03
C GLY A 68 13.37 -4.51 -8.02
N GLY A 69 13.67 -5.73 -7.53
CA GLY A 69 14.00 -6.89 -8.35
C GLY A 69 12.83 -7.73 -8.86
N GLN A 70 11.61 -7.58 -8.32
CA GLN A 70 10.47 -8.48 -8.64
C GLN A 70 9.43 -7.87 -9.60
N GLU A 71 9.37 -6.54 -9.72
CA GLU A 71 8.38 -5.85 -10.56
C GLU A 71 8.59 -6.03 -12.09
N LEU A 72 9.68 -6.70 -12.52
CA LEU A 72 9.88 -7.10 -13.92
C LEU A 72 9.34 -8.49 -14.25
N LYS A 73 8.98 -9.33 -13.28
CA LYS A 73 8.49 -10.69 -13.55
C LYS A 73 6.99 -10.79 -13.81
N SER A 74 6.18 -9.81 -13.38
CA SER A 74 4.72 -9.87 -13.60
C SER A 74 4.25 -9.34 -14.97
N HIS A 75 5.13 -8.77 -15.80
CA HIS A 75 4.75 -8.29 -17.15
C HIS A 75 5.33 -9.11 -18.31
N GLN A 76 6.03 -10.23 -18.04
CA GLN A 76 6.60 -11.11 -19.07
C GLN A 76 6.21 -12.59 -18.84
N THR A 77 4.96 -12.87 -18.48
CA THR A 77 4.44 -14.26 -18.51
C THR A 77 3.04 -14.38 -19.12
N THR A 78 2.30 -13.27 -19.28
CA THR A 78 0.99 -13.32 -19.97
C THR A 78 1.08 -13.19 -21.49
N ILE A 79 2.17 -12.62 -22.04
CA ILE A 79 2.29 -12.41 -23.50
C ILE A 79 2.72 -13.69 -24.23
N GLU A 80 3.55 -14.55 -23.63
CA GLU A 80 4.05 -15.77 -24.31
C GLU A 80 3.02 -16.91 -24.38
N GLY A 81 2.03 -16.93 -23.47
CA GLY A 81 0.97 -17.94 -23.47
C GLY A 81 -0.10 -17.71 -24.56
N LEU A 82 -0.34 -16.46 -24.97
CA LEU A 82 -1.38 -16.12 -25.95
C LEU A 82 -0.93 -16.34 -27.40
N ILE A 83 0.37 -16.25 -27.70
CA ILE A 83 0.88 -16.41 -29.07
C ILE A 83 0.80 -17.89 -29.55
N ARG A 84 0.94 -18.87 -28.64
CA ARG A 84 0.84 -20.29 -29.02
C ARG A 84 -0.58 -20.76 -29.35
N THR A 85 -1.61 -20.19 -28.73
CA THR A 85 -3.00 -20.61 -29.00
C THR A 85 -3.51 -20.14 -30.37
N ILE A 86 -2.92 -19.08 -30.94
CA ILE A 86 -3.35 -18.52 -32.24
C ILE A 86 -2.61 -19.18 -33.42
N LEU A 87 -1.45 -19.81 -33.19
CA LEU A 87 -0.63 -20.42 -34.25
C LEU A 87 -0.79 -21.95 -34.39
N GLU A 88 -1.48 -22.60 -33.45
CA GLU A 88 -1.79 -24.04 -33.50
C GLU A 88 -3.31 -24.33 -33.65
N GLY A 89 -4.12 -23.30 -33.97
CA GLY A 89 -5.58 -23.39 -34.17
C GLY A 89 -6.02 -23.06 -35.59
#